data_AF-A0A5A7VP51-F1
#
_entry.id   AF-A0A5A7VP51-F1
#
_cell.length_a   1.000
_cell.length_b   1.000
_cell.length_c   1.000
_cell.angle_alpha   90.00
_cell.angle_beta   90.00
_cell.angle_gamma   90.00
#
_symmetry.space_group_name_H-M   'P 1'
#
loop_
_entity.id
_entity.type
_entity.pdbx_description
1 polymer ?
#
loop_
_entity_poly.entity_id
_entity_poly.type
_entity_poly.pdbx_seq_one_letter_code
_entity_poly.pdbx_strand_id
1 'polypeptide(L)'
;MALHLAGKVARLISDFLTIGELANLIEHQMEKRIIARHGLVKLDALLGLVARLKNEIRGSLPPNRTREITSLERLIARLRKDMENSDLSTGRDAMAAHALHLELLRIVETWKFMGASTYGVLASDLQDINTELLRLANEFPSALTYPGAAAVLLDPTWLDVWRQDQVLGDSTRPRYASIYPGLGTAGVVAPLPGGSAAQDATIRMTGLATFLRQTGLMLQTAIPRGGEMERLFAEILLNDYCALWELLFVSNVANEHGRQDLCVLDHWIDESWQGVAALTSLKDNPHPDFRRWTDEVRNKVTAHVDPDIPVWAADLQRWPMTVDELIEELQRVVQALFEISRLDVRSKLIVIPPQELKGKNIVGLSNQEGRHWEDN
;
A
#
# COMPACT_ATOMS: atom_id res chain seq x y z
N MET A 1 26.47 14.20 11.66
CA MET A 1 25.14 13.74 12.09
C MET A 1 24.20 13.93 10.91
N ALA A 2 23.52 12.88 10.45
CA ALA A 2 22.43 13.06 9.50
C ALA A 2 21.37 13.97 10.14
N LEU A 3 21.04 15.10 9.50
CA LEU A 3 20.04 16.03 10.00
C LEU A 3 18.69 15.30 10.17
N HIS A 4 18.13 15.33 11.38
CA HIS A 4 16.79 14.83 11.72
C HIS A 4 16.57 13.30 11.70
N LEU A 5 17.63 12.48 11.71
CA LEU A 5 17.50 11.01 11.65
C LEU A 5 16.61 10.42 12.77
N ALA A 6 16.76 10.92 13.99
CA ALA A 6 15.92 10.52 15.13
C ALA A 6 14.43 10.84 14.90
N GLY A 7 14.12 12.00 14.29
CA GLY A 7 12.75 12.38 13.94
C GLY A 7 12.15 11.50 12.84
N LYS A 8 12.94 11.08 11.85
CA LYS A 8 12.50 10.13 10.83
C LYS A 8 12.18 8.76 11.40
N VAL A 9 13.04 8.25 12.29
CA VAL A 9 12.82 6.98 12.98
C VAL A 9 11.53 7.04 13.80
N ALA A 10 11.32 8.12 14.56
CA ALA A 10 10.07 8.32 15.31
C ALA A 10 8.85 8.31 14.39
N ARG A 11 8.90 9.07 13.28
CA ARG A 11 7.82 9.14 12.29
C ARG A 11 7.52 7.79 11.66
N LEU A 12 8.52 7.01 11.26
CA LEU A 12 8.30 5.69 10.67
C LEU A 12 7.67 4.70 11.66
N ILE A 13 8.04 4.76 12.94
CA ILE A 13 7.38 3.98 13.99
C ILE A 13 5.93 4.44 14.16
N SER A 14 5.67 5.76 14.24
CA SER A 14 4.31 6.30 14.31
C SER A 14 3.45 5.88 13.12
N ASP A 15 3.99 5.92 11.90
CA ASP A 15 3.30 5.52 10.66
C ASP A 15 2.93 4.05 10.71
N PHE A 16 3.86 3.17 11.10
CA PHE A 16 3.58 1.76 11.27
C PHE A 16 2.46 1.55 12.29
N LEU A 17 2.59 2.10 13.50
CA LEU A 17 1.56 1.92 14.54
C LEU A 17 0.18 2.43 14.09
N THR A 18 0.14 3.57 13.40
CA THR A 18 -1.10 4.15 12.83
C THR A 18 -1.72 3.26 11.76
N ILE A 19 -0.90 2.67 10.87
CA ILE A 19 -1.35 1.69 9.88
C ILE A 19 -1.97 0.46 10.57
N GLY A 20 -1.41 0.02 11.70
CA GLY A 20 -1.96 -1.08 12.49
C GLY A 20 -3.36 -0.79 13.02
N GLU A 21 -3.54 0.39 13.61
CA GLU A 21 -4.85 0.85 14.07
C GLU A 21 -5.85 0.97 12.90
N LEU A 22 -5.41 1.48 11.74
CA LEU A 22 -6.26 1.57 10.54
C LEU A 22 -6.70 0.18 10.06
N ALA A 23 -5.77 -0.79 10.05
CA ALA A 23 -6.08 -2.16 9.68
C ALA A 23 -7.04 -2.83 10.68
N ASN A 24 -7.00 -2.45 11.96
CA ASN A 24 -7.98 -2.90 12.95
C ASN A 24 -9.36 -2.29 12.71
N LEU A 25 -9.43 -0.99 12.37
CA LEU A 25 -10.66 -0.25 12.12
C LEU A 25 -11.43 -0.75 10.88
N ILE A 26 -10.72 -1.04 9.79
CA ILE A 26 -11.35 -1.55 8.56
C ILE A 26 -11.99 -2.91 8.82
N GLU A 27 -13.21 -3.16 8.36
CA GLU A 27 -13.90 -4.43 8.64
C GLU A 27 -13.52 -5.52 7.63
N HIS A 28 -13.46 -5.17 6.35
CA HIS A 28 -13.27 -6.14 5.29
C HIS A 28 -11.79 -6.51 5.12
N GLN A 29 -11.51 -7.82 5.16
CA GLN A 29 -10.14 -8.34 5.11
C GLN A 29 -9.36 -7.89 3.87
N MET A 30 -10.02 -7.69 2.73
CA MET A 30 -9.36 -7.21 1.51
C MET A 30 -8.82 -5.78 1.67
N GLU A 31 -9.55 -4.90 2.34
CA GLU A 31 -9.17 -3.50 2.52
C GLU A 31 -8.07 -3.36 3.59
N LYS A 32 -8.14 -4.18 4.64
CA LYS A 32 -7.07 -4.25 5.65
C LYS A 32 -5.72 -4.54 5.00
N ARG A 33 -5.69 -5.46 4.03
CA ARG A 33 -4.49 -5.83 3.28
C ARG A 33 -3.90 -4.65 2.51
N ILE A 34 -4.72 -3.74 2.00
CA ILE A 34 -4.24 -2.57 1.25
C ILE A 34 -3.41 -1.68 2.16
N ILE A 35 -3.94 -1.35 3.33
CA ILE A 35 -3.29 -0.38 4.21
C ILE A 35 -2.14 -1.04 4.97
N ALA A 36 -2.31 -2.28 5.43
CA ALA A 36 -1.29 -3.04 6.17
C ALA A 36 0.02 -3.22 5.37
N ARG A 37 -0.05 -3.30 4.03
CA ARG A 37 1.14 -3.48 3.18
C ARG A 37 2.09 -2.29 3.22
N HIS A 38 1.52 -1.09 3.35
CA HIS A 38 2.32 0.11 3.50
C HIS A 38 3.05 0.11 4.84
N GLY A 39 2.57 -0.63 5.84
CA GLY A 39 3.31 -0.89 7.08
C GLY A 39 4.63 -1.62 6.83
N LEU A 40 4.66 -2.60 5.92
CA LEU A 40 5.90 -3.30 5.56
C LEU A 40 6.90 -2.38 4.86
N VAL A 41 6.43 -1.44 4.04
CA VAL A 41 7.26 -0.38 3.44
C VAL A 41 7.89 0.50 4.52
N LYS A 42 7.09 0.92 5.51
CA LYS A 42 7.59 1.72 6.64
C LYS A 42 8.61 0.95 7.47
N LEU A 43 8.37 -0.33 7.69
CA LEU A 43 9.25 -1.20 8.46
C LEU A 43 10.60 -1.43 7.76
N ASP A 44 10.59 -1.63 6.44
CA ASP A 44 11.81 -1.77 5.63
C ASP A 44 12.67 -0.50 5.67
N ALA A 45 12.05 0.65 5.42
CA ALA A 45 12.71 1.95 5.54
C ALA A 45 13.28 2.16 6.96
N LEU A 46 12.52 1.77 7.98
CA LEU A 46 12.94 1.88 9.38
C LEU A 46 14.17 1.03 9.67
N LEU A 47 14.25 -0.21 9.18
CA LEU A 47 15.39 -1.10 9.39
C LEU A 47 16.70 -0.51 8.84
N GLY A 48 16.62 0.23 7.73
CA GLY A 48 17.76 0.99 7.19
C GLY A 48 18.16 2.17 8.09
N LEU A 49 17.20 2.96 8.54
CA LEU A 49 17.46 4.18 9.32
C LEU A 49 17.85 3.93 10.77
N VAL A 50 17.20 2.97 11.44
CA VAL A 50 17.42 2.68 12.87
C VAL A 50 18.82 2.14 13.13
N ALA A 51 19.37 1.35 12.20
CA ALA A 51 20.73 0.86 12.26
C ALA A 51 21.76 2.00 12.17
N ARG A 52 21.51 2.99 11.29
CA ARG A 52 22.33 4.20 11.17
C ARG A 52 22.22 5.06 12.44
N LEU A 53 21.01 5.29 12.94
CA LEU A 53 20.77 6.08 14.16
C LEU A 53 21.53 5.49 15.35
N LYS A 54 21.43 4.18 15.53
CA LYS A 54 22.16 3.45 16.57
C LYS A 54 23.67 3.70 16.49
N ASN A 55 24.26 3.65 15.30
CA ASN A 55 25.70 3.92 15.13
C ASN A 55 26.07 5.38 15.43
N GLU A 56 25.19 6.34 15.15
CA GLU A 56 25.41 7.75 15.52
C GLU A 56 25.38 7.93 17.04
N ILE A 57 24.41 7.32 17.74
CA ILE A 57 24.35 7.34 19.21
C ILE A 57 25.63 6.70 19.77
N ARG A 58 26.08 5.57 19.21
CA ARG A 58 27.32 4.86 19.59
C ARG A 58 28.54 5.77 19.59
N GLY A 59 28.73 6.51 18.50
CA GLY A 59 29.86 7.41 18.33
C GLY A 59 29.78 8.65 19.21
N SER A 60 28.59 8.99 19.70
CA SER A 60 28.33 10.19 20.51
C SER A 60 28.37 9.91 22.02
N LEU A 61 28.34 8.64 22.42
CA LEU A 61 28.48 8.25 23.82
C LEU A 61 29.94 8.28 24.29
N PRO A 62 30.19 8.56 25.58
CA PRO A 62 31.50 8.37 26.18
C PRO A 62 32.02 6.92 26.00
N PRO A 63 33.34 6.70 25.82
CA PRO A 63 33.90 5.36 25.55
C PRO A 63 33.50 4.29 26.57
N ASN A 64 33.38 4.66 27.84
CA ASN A 64 32.98 3.78 28.95
C ASN A 64 31.47 3.48 29.02
N ARG A 65 30.64 4.15 28.20
CA ARG A 65 29.18 4.02 28.16
C ARG A 65 28.64 3.40 26.86
N THR A 66 29.52 2.94 25.98
CA THR A 66 29.12 2.29 24.71
C THR A 66 28.25 1.03 24.90
N ARG A 67 28.33 0.39 26.07
CA ARG A 67 27.50 -0.78 26.43
C ARG A 67 26.01 -0.46 26.60
N GLU A 68 25.64 0.81 26.85
CA GLU A 68 24.25 1.23 27.05
C GLU A 68 23.39 1.03 25.78
N ILE A 69 24.02 0.87 24.61
CA ILE A 69 23.34 0.64 23.32
C ILE A 69 23.01 -0.85 23.09
N THR A 70 23.54 -1.76 23.89
CA THR A 70 23.41 -3.21 23.65
C THR A 70 21.94 -3.67 23.60
N SER A 71 21.08 -3.05 24.43
CA SER A 71 19.65 -3.36 24.43
C SER A 71 19.00 -2.99 23.09
N LEU A 72 19.24 -1.76 22.61
CA LEU A 72 18.77 -1.30 21.30
C LEU A 72 19.30 -2.19 20.16
N GLU A 73 20.55 -2.64 20.22
CA GLU A 73 21.11 -3.56 19.21
C GLU A 73 20.38 -4.88 19.13
N ARG A 74 20.07 -5.45 20.29
CA ARG A 74 19.33 -6.71 20.36
C ARG A 74 17.91 -6.56 19.82
N LEU A 75 17.24 -5.44 20.11
CA LEU A 75 15.90 -5.16 19.59
C LEU A 75 15.91 -4.99 18.07
N ILE A 76 16.87 -4.22 17.52
CA ILE A 76 17.03 -4.07 16.07
C ILE A 76 17.34 -5.42 15.40
N ALA A 77 18.20 -6.24 16.01
CA ALA A 77 18.55 -7.55 15.49
C ALA A 77 17.36 -8.53 15.50
N ARG A 78 16.50 -8.47 16.54
CA ARG A 78 15.24 -9.24 16.61
C ARG A 78 14.31 -8.84 15.47
N LEU A 79 13.99 -7.55 15.36
CA LEU A 79 13.13 -7.02 14.30
C LEU A 79 13.63 -7.38 12.90
N ARG A 80 14.95 -7.27 12.69
CA ARG A 80 15.58 -7.63 11.41
C ARG A 80 15.46 -9.12 11.11
N LYS A 81 15.70 -9.98 12.10
CA LYS A 81 15.56 -11.44 11.96
C LYS A 81 14.14 -11.82 11.56
N ASP A 82 13.15 -11.15 12.16
CA ASP A 82 11.74 -11.40 11.88
C ASP A 82 11.33 -10.92 10.48
N MET A 83 12.06 -9.97 9.87
CA MET A 83 11.82 -9.46 8.52
C MET A 83 12.61 -10.17 7.40
N GLU A 84 13.93 -10.36 7.56
CA GLU A 84 14.83 -10.82 6.49
C GLU A 84 14.68 -12.31 6.14
N ASN A 85 14.09 -13.13 7.02
CA ASN A 85 13.91 -14.58 6.81
C ASN A 85 12.45 -15.02 6.86
N SER A 86 11.52 -14.09 6.64
CA SER A 86 10.10 -14.36 6.64
C SER A 86 9.47 -13.98 5.30
N ASP A 87 8.26 -14.48 5.09
CA ASP A 87 7.40 -14.08 3.98
C ASP A 87 7.08 -12.58 4.00
N LEU A 88 7.44 -11.83 5.05
CA LEU A 88 7.26 -10.38 5.13
C LEU A 88 8.08 -9.61 4.10
N SER A 89 9.28 -10.08 3.79
CA SER A 89 10.10 -9.52 2.70
C SER A 89 9.43 -9.73 1.35
N THR A 90 8.89 -10.93 1.13
CA THR A 90 8.05 -11.25 -0.03
C THR A 90 6.82 -10.35 -0.05
N GLY A 91 6.18 -10.11 1.10
CA GLY A 91 4.99 -9.26 1.24
C GLY A 91 5.25 -7.79 0.96
N ARG A 92 6.40 -7.27 1.38
CA ARG A 92 6.87 -5.94 0.99
C ARG A 92 6.99 -5.86 -0.53
N ASP A 93 7.74 -6.76 -1.15
CA ASP A 93 7.99 -6.72 -2.60
C ASP A 93 6.72 -7.00 -3.43
N ALA A 94 5.84 -7.86 -2.90
CA ALA A 94 4.51 -8.18 -3.42
C ALA A 94 3.57 -6.99 -3.49
N MET A 95 3.85 -5.89 -2.78
CA MET A 95 2.81 -4.93 -2.43
C MET A 95 3.28 -3.48 -2.35
N ALA A 96 4.59 -3.24 -2.32
CA ALA A 96 5.25 -1.93 -2.33
C ALA A 96 5.50 -1.41 -3.74
N ALA A 97 4.52 -1.54 -4.65
CA ALA A 97 4.62 -1.15 -6.05
C ALA A 97 5.53 -2.02 -6.95
N HIS A 98 6.41 -2.87 -6.41
CA HIS A 98 7.24 -3.82 -7.19
C HIS A 98 6.55 -5.18 -7.45
N ALA A 99 5.26 -5.25 -7.11
CA ALA A 99 4.36 -6.40 -7.10
C ALA A 99 4.00 -7.02 -8.44
N LEU A 100 4.62 -6.56 -9.52
CA LEU A 100 4.37 -7.07 -10.87
C LEU A 100 4.67 -8.57 -11.00
N HIS A 101 5.32 -9.16 -9.99
CA HIS A 101 6.26 -10.25 -10.14
C HIS A 101 6.00 -11.46 -9.24
N LEU A 102 4.91 -11.44 -8.47
CA LEU A 102 4.62 -12.45 -7.46
C LEU A 102 3.40 -13.26 -7.80
N GLU A 103 3.50 -14.59 -7.80
CA GLU A 103 2.36 -15.49 -8.03
C GLU A 103 1.20 -15.15 -7.07
N LEU A 104 -0.03 -15.15 -7.58
CA LEU A 104 -1.22 -14.76 -6.81
C LEU A 104 -1.36 -15.58 -5.51
N LEU A 105 -0.92 -16.84 -5.53
CA LEU A 105 -0.92 -17.72 -4.36
C LEU A 105 0.04 -17.25 -3.26
N ARG A 106 1.26 -16.81 -3.61
CA ARG A 106 2.24 -16.29 -2.64
C ARG A 106 1.76 -15.00 -1.97
N ILE A 107 1.02 -14.16 -2.70
CA ILE A 107 0.36 -12.97 -2.14
C ILE A 107 -0.65 -13.37 -1.05
N VAL A 108 -1.42 -14.44 -1.28
CA VAL A 108 -2.42 -14.95 -0.32
C VAL A 108 -1.75 -15.57 0.91
N GLU A 109 -0.70 -16.36 0.72
CA GLU A 109 0.05 -17.02 1.80
C GLU A 109 0.76 -16.01 2.69
N THR A 110 1.47 -15.06 2.08
CA THR A 110 2.10 -13.95 2.80
C THR A 110 1.10 -13.15 3.62
N TRP A 111 -0.14 -13.00 3.12
CA TRP A 111 -1.20 -12.32 3.87
C TRP A 111 -1.78 -13.13 5.03
N LYS A 112 -1.96 -14.44 4.85
CA LYS A 112 -2.35 -15.32 5.95
C LYS A 112 -1.29 -15.27 7.07
N PHE A 113 -0.02 -15.17 6.68
CA PHE A 113 1.09 -14.97 7.60
C PHE A 113 1.03 -13.59 8.29
N MET A 114 0.69 -12.53 7.56
CA MET A 114 0.53 -11.15 8.07
C MET A 114 -0.76 -10.88 8.87
N GLY A 115 -1.41 -11.92 9.41
CA GLY A 115 -2.58 -11.77 10.28
C GLY A 115 -2.33 -10.87 11.49
N ALA A 116 -3.41 -10.52 12.21
CA ALA A 116 -3.38 -9.60 13.36
C ALA A 116 -2.28 -9.95 14.40
N SER A 117 -1.95 -11.23 14.57
CA SER A 117 -0.88 -11.68 15.46
C SER A 117 0.51 -11.21 15.02
N THR A 118 0.84 -11.30 13.73
CA THR A 118 2.17 -10.94 13.21
C THR A 118 2.34 -9.42 13.21
N TYR A 119 1.31 -8.68 12.79
CA TYR A 119 1.32 -7.23 12.90
C TYR A 119 1.46 -6.76 14.35
N GLY A 120 0.75 -7.40 15.29
CA GLY A 120 0.83 -7.10 16.71
C GLY A 120 2.21 -7.36 17.31
N VAL A 121 2.88 -8.46 16.91
CA VAL A 121 4.27 -8.74 17.32
C VAL A 121 5.21 -7.64 16.82
N LEU A 122 5.12 -7.27 15.54
CA LEU A 122 5.95 -6.20 14.97
C LEU A 122 5.67 -4.86 15.66
N ALA A 123 4.40 -4.52 15.91
CA ALA A 123 4.03 -3.32 16.64
C ALA A 123 4.62 -3.28 18.05
N SER A 124 4.59 -4.42 18.77
CA SER A 124 5.24 -4.55 20.09
C SER A 124 6.75 -4.33 20.00
N ASP A 125 7.41 -4.92 19.00
CA ASP A 125 8.85 -4.74 18.78
C ASP A 125 9.23 -3.29 18.50
N LEU A 126 8.41 -2.57 17.73
CA LEU A 126 8.61 -1.15 17.49
C LEU A 126 8.38 -0.30 18.75
N GLN A 127 7.42 -0.67 19.60
CA GLN A 127 7.20 -0.01 20.88
C GLN A 127 8.38 -0.23 21.85
N ASP A 128 8.97 -1.43 21.87
CA ASP A 128 10.19 -1.69 22.64
C ASP A 128 11.35 -0.81 22.16
N ILE A 129 11.55 -0.70 20.84
CA ILE A 129 12.57 0.17 20.25
C ILE A 129 12.31 1.65 20.61
N ASN A 130 11.07 2.11 20.48
CA ASN A 130 10.67 3.47 20.84
C ASN A 130 10.97 3.79 22.31
N THR A 131 10.63 2.86 23.21
CA THR A 131 10.87 2.98 24.66
C THR A 131 12.36 3.06 24.97
N GLU A 132 13.18 2.22 24.33
CA GLU A 132 14.62 2.23 24.50
C GLU A 132 15.27 3.51 23.96
N LEU A 133 14.79 4.04 22.83
CA LEU A 133 15.26 5.33 22.29
C LEU A 133 14.88 6.51 23.21
N LEU A 134 13.68 6.52 23.80
CA LEU A 134 13.28 7.51 24.81
C LEU A 134 14.16 7.44 26.06
N ARG A 135 14.46 6.23 26.54
CA ARG A 135 15.39 6.02 27.66
C ARG A 135 16.76 6.62 27.35
N LEU A 136 17.34 6.29 26.19
CA LEU A 136 18.64 6.81 25.76
C LEU A 136 18.64 8.33 25.60
N ALA A 137 17.57 8.92 25.08
CA ALA A 137 17.45 10.37 24.93
C ALA A 137 17.37 11.09 26.29
N ASN A 138 16.69 10.48 27.27
CA ASN A 138 16.59 11.03 28.63
C ASN A 138 17.91 10.91 29.40
N GLU A 139 18.61 9.78 29.27
CA GLU A 139 19.89 9.56 29.97
C GLU A 139 21.07 10.30 29.30
N PHE A 140 21.05 10.43 27.97
CA PHE A 140 22.12 11.02 27.18
C PHE A 140 21.61 12.09 26.21
N PRO A 141 21.06 13.21 26.72
CA PRO A 141 20.43 14.25 25.89
C PRO A 141 21.41 14.95 24.94
N SER A 142 22.72 14.93 25.24
CA SER A 142 23.77 15.43 24.34
C SER A 142 24.09 14.49 23.18
N ALA A 143 23.74 13.20 23.28
CA ALA A 143 23.98 12.19 22.26
C ALA A 143 22.75 11.91 21.41
N LEU A 144 21.54 12.11 21.96
CA LEU A 144 20.28 11.85 21.26
C LEU A 144 19.19 12.83 21.68
N THR A 145 18.57 13.48 20.71
CA THR A 145 17.26 14.12 20.86
C THR A 145 16.24 13.30 20.08
N TYR A 146 15.31 12.66 20.78
CA TYR A 146 14.30 11.79 20.18
C TYR A 146 12.91 12.23 20.63
N PRO A 147 11.99 12.56 19.70
CA PRO A 147 10.69 13.14 20.05
C PRO A 147 9.69 12.09 20.60
N GLY A 148 9.99 10.80 20.48
CA GLY A 148 9.04 9.73 20.72
C GLY A 148 8.12 9.47 19.52
N ALA A 149 7.69 8.23 19.39
CA ALA A 149 6.69 7.80 18.42
C ALA A 149 5.38 7.45 19.12
N ALA A 150 4.26 7.70 18.44
CA ALA A 150 2.92 7.37 18.89
C ALA A 150 1.99 7.16 17.69
N ALA A 151 1.03 6.24 17.81
CA ALA A 151 -0.03 6.10 16.82
C ALA A 151 -0.91 7.36 16.81
N VAL A 152 -1.38 7.75 15.63
CA VAL A 152 -2.40 8.80 15.52
C VAL A 152 -3.73 8.26 16.03
N LEU A 153 -4.43 9.07 16.83
CA LEU A 153 -5.78 8.73 17.26
C LEU A 153 -6.72 8.76 16.06
N LEU A 154 -7.29 7.59 15.73
CA LEU A 154 -8.26 7.46 14.65
C LEU A 154 -9.63 7.98 15.07
N ASP A 155 -10.30 8.67 14.16
CA ASP A 155 -11.69 9.05 14.37
C ASP A 155 -12.59 7.82 14.19
N PRO A 156 -13.33 7.38 15.21
CA PRO A 156 -14.19 6.20 15.11
C PRO A 156 -15.31 6.36 14.06
N THR A 157 -15.69 7.60 13.72
CA THR A 157 -16.72 7.87 12.69
C THR A 157 -16.24 7.54 11.28
N TRP A 158 -14.92 7.35 11.07
CA TRP A 158 -14.41 6.91 9.77
C TRP A 158 -14.94 5.54 9.38
N LEU A 159 -15.29 4.69 10.35
CA LEU A 159 -15.96 3.43 10.07
C LEU A 159 -17.28 3.63 9.31
N ASP A 160 -18.04 4.67 9.68
CA ASP A 160 -19.29 4.98 9.00
C ASP A 160 -19.05 5.52 7.59
N VAL A 161 -17.96 6.28 7.38
CA VAL A 161 -17.56 6.72 6.03
C VAL A 161 -17.17 5.53 5.16
N TRP A 162 -16.36 4.61 5.69
CA TRP A 162 -16.01 3.37 5.04
C TRP A 162 -17.25 2.55 4.63
N ARG A 163 -18.30 2.56 5.46
CA ARG A 163 -19.57 1.87 5.19
C ARG A 163 -20.48 2.57 4.19
N GLN A 164 -20.16 3.78 3.72
CA GLN A 164 -20.95 4.44 2.69
C GLN A 164 -20.82 3.71 1.36
N ASP A 165 -21.93 3.47 0.66
CA ASP A 165 -22.00 2.72 -0.61
C ASP A 165 -21.06 3.27 -1.70
N GLN A 166 -20.80 4.56 -1.69
CA GLN A 166 -19.88 5.22 -2.63
C GLN A 166 -18.40 4.89 -2.38
N VAL A 167 -18.03 4.55 -1.15
CA VAL A 167 -16.66 4.21 -0.74
C VAL A 167 -16.46 2.69 -0.78
N LEU A 168 -17.00 1.97 0.21
CA LEU A 168 -16.97 0.51 0.26
C LEU A 168 -18.36 -0.14 0.40
N GLY A 169 -19.35 0.58 0.92
CA GLY A 169 -20.67 0.06 1.26
C GLY A 169 -20.71 -0.72 2.56
N ASP A 170 -21.89 -1.23 2.94
CA ASP A 170 -22.06 -2.02 4.15
C ASP A 170 -21.21 -3.32 4.11
N SER A 171 -20.47 -3.61 5.19
CA SER A 171 -19.58 -4.78 5.29
C SER A 171 -20.34 -6.09 5.50
N THR A 172 -21.60 -6.02 5.92
CA THR A 172 -22.50 -7.18 6.07
C THR A 172 -23.18 -7.57 4.76
N ARG A 173 -23.13 -6.70 3.74
CA ARG A 173 -23.69 -6.97 2.42
C ARG A 173 -22.65 -7.68 1.55
N PRO A 174 -23.06 -8.67 0.73
CA PRO A 174 -22.18 -9.24 -0.27
C PRO A 174 -21.72 -8.15 -1.25
N ARG A 175 -20.43 -7.83 -1.23
CA ARG A 175 -19.81 -6.92 -2.18
C ARG A 175 -19.28 -7.74 -3.36
N TYR A 176 -19.92 -7.61 -4.51
CA TYR A 176 -19.49 -8.30 -5.72
C TYR A 176 -18.46 -7.45 -6.45
N ALA A 177 -17.20 -7.88 -6.43
CA ALA A 177 -16.20 -7.49 -7.42
C ALA A 177 -15.95 -8.73 -8.29
N SER A 178 -16.12 -8.61 -9.61
CA SER A 178 -15.90 -9.72 -10.53
C SER A 178 -14.40 -9.97 -10.71
N ILE A 179 -13.81 -10.70 -9.76
CA ILE A 179 -12.43 -11.17 -9.81
C ILE A 179 -12.45 -12.65 -9.44
N TYR A 180 -11.86 -13.51 -10.28
CA TYR A 180 -11.90 -14.96 -10.10
C TYR A 180 -11.41 -15.41 -8.71
N PRO A 181 -12.02 -16.46 -8.13
CA PRO A 181 -11.61 -17.07 -6.86
C PRO A 181 -10.27 -17.82 -7.00
N GLY A 182 -9.20 -17.24 -6.47
CA GLY A 182 -8.04 -18.01 -5.98
C GLY A 182 -8.31 -18.51 -4.56
N LEU A 183 -7.82 -19.70 -4.21
CA LEU A 183 -8.03 -20.43 -2.93
C LEU A 183 -7.85 -19.55 -1.66
N GLY A 184 -8.90 -18.84 -1.25
CA GLY A 184 -8.88 -17.94 -0.11
C GLY A 184 -9.97 -16.86 -0.04
N THR A 185 -10.81 -16.72 -1.07
CA THR A 185 -11.97 -15.82 -1.06
C THR A 185 -13.27 -16.58 -0.85
N ALA A 186 -13.88 -16.44 0.32
CA ALA A 186 -15.30 -16.79 0.49
C ALA A 186 -16.14 -15.68 -0.17
N GLY A 187 -16.97 -16.05 -1.15
CA GLY A 187 -18.10 -15.21 -1.61
C GLY A 187 -18.05 -14.62 -3.02
N VAL A 188 -17.16 -15.04 -3.93
CA VAL A 188 -17.11 -14.49 -5.31
C VAL A 188 -16.95 -15.61 -6.34
N VAL A 189 -17.84 -15.66 -7.34
CA VAL A 189 -17.77 -16.59 -8.49
C VAL A 189 -17.63 -15.80 -9.79
N ALA A 190 -16.66 -16.18 -10.63
CA ALA A 190 -16.53 -15.71 -12.01
C ALA A 190 -16.63 -16.91 -12.99
N PRO A 191 -17.43 -16.81 -14.07
CA PRO A 191 -17.60 -17.88 -15.06
C PRO A 191 -16.62 -17.75 -16.25
N LEU A 192 -15.33 -17.51 -15.99
CA LEU A 192 -14.28 -17.57 -17.02
C LEU A 192 -13.20 -18.54 -16.56
N PRO A 193 -12.65 -19.38 -17.45
CA PRO A 193 -11.49 -20.20 -17.11
C PRO A 193 -10.31 -19.27 -16.77
N GLY A 194 -9.84 -19.32 -15.53
CA GLY A 194 -8.57 -18.69 -15.13
C GLY A 194 -7.37 -19.41 -15.76
N GLY A 195 -6.20 -18.75 -15.79
CA GLY A 195 -4.92 -19.39 -16.11
C GLY A 195 -4.08 -18.75 -17.22
N SER A 196 -4.37 -17.51 -17.63
CA SER A 196 -3.52 -16.75 -18.58
C SER A 196 -2.86 -15.55 -17.90
N ALA A 197 -1.61 -15.26 -18.29
CA ALA A 197 -0.84 -14.16 -17.71
C ALA A 197 -1.50 -12.78 -17.94
N ALA A 198 -2.14 -12.56 -19.09
CA ALA A 198 -2.87 -11.33 -19.38
C ALA A 198 -4.05 -11.10 -18.44
N GLN A 199 -4.78 -12.17 -18.11
CA GLN A 199 -5.89 -12.10 -17.16
C GLN A 199 -5.41 -11.77 -15.75
N ASP A 200 -4.32 -12.40 -15.30
CA ASP A 200 -3.76 -12.14 -13.97
C ASP A 200 -3.28 -10.69 -13.82
N ALA A 201 -2.59 -10.15 -14.85
CA ALA A 201 -2.19 -8.74 -14.88
C ALA A 201 -3.40 -7.80 -14.86
N THR A 202 -4.46 -8.13 -15.62
CA THR A 202 -5.71 -7.35 -15.67
C THR A 202 -6.46 -7.34 -14.34
N ILE A 203 -6.48 -8.48 -13.64
CA ILE A 203 -7.07 -8.61 -12.29
C ILE A 203 -6.33 -7.72 -11.30
N ARG A 204 -4.98 -7.73 -11.30
CA ARG A 204 -4.17 -6.90 -10.42
C ARG A 204 -4.42 -5.42 -10.65
N MET A 205 -4.46 -5.00 -11.92
CA MET A 205 -4.75 -3.62 -12.31
C MET A 205 -6.12 -3.20 -11.77
N THR A 206 -7.14 -4.05 -11.95
CA THR A 206 -8.50 -3.75 -11.48
C THR A 206 -8.57 -3.61 -9.96
N GLY A 207 -7.92 -4.51 -9.21
CA GLY A 207 -7.84 -4.43 -7.76
C GLY A 207 -7.17 -3.14 -7.30
N LEU A 208 -6.02 -2.81 -7.88
CA LEU A 208 -5.26 -1.61 -7.52
C LEU A 208 -5.99 -0.30 -7.87
N ALA A 209 -6.63 -0.23 -9.05
CA ALA A 209 -7.46 0.91 -9.45
C ALA A 209 -8.65 1.11 -8.49
N THR A 210 -9.26 0.01 -8.03
CA THR A 210 -10.34 0.05 -7.02
C THR A 210 -9.85 0.64 -5.70
N PHE A 211 -8.69 0.20 -5.23
CA PHE A 211 -8.10 0.65 -3.97
C PHE A 211 -7.71 2.12 -4.01
N LEU A 212 -7.08 2.54 -5.10
CA LEU A 212 -6.75 3.94 -5.31
C LEU A 212 -7.99 4.82 -5.26
N ARG A 213 -9.08 4.43 -5.95
CA ARG A 213 -10.36 5.14 -5.88
C ARG A 213 -10.85 5.29 -4.44
N GLN A 214 -10.77 4.22 -3.64
CA GLN A 214 -11.19 4.22 -2.24
C GLN A 214 -10.34 5.13 -1.36
N THR A 215 -9.02 5.06 -1.47
CA THR A 215 -8.08 5.93 -0.73
C THR A 215 -8.27 7.40 -1.14
N GLY A 216 -8.48 7.68 -2.43
CA GLY A 216 -8.78 9.02 -2.94
C GLY A 216 -10.09 9.58 -2.36
N LEU A 217 -11.16 8.76 -2.31
CA LEU A 217 -12.42 9.16 -1.68
C LEU A 217 -12.24 9.47 -0.19
N MET A 218 -11.52 8.63 0.56
CA MET A 218 -11.25 8.89 1.98
C MET A 218 -10.53 10.22 2.20
N LEU A 219 -9.54 10.54 1.37
CA LEU A 219 -8.83 11.83 1.39
C LEU A 219 -9.76 13.01 1.08
N GLN A 220 -10.76 12.83 0.23
CA GLN A 220 -11.72 13.86 -0.13
C GLN A 220 -12.80 14.07 0.93
N THR A 221 -13.24 13.02 1.63
CA THR A 221 -14.49 13.07 2.42
C THR A 221 -14.31 12.95 3.93
N ALA A 222 -13.23 12.33 4.41
CA ALA A 222 -13.09 11.98 5.83
C ALA A 222 -11.79 12.47 6.48
N ILE A 223 -10.68 12.42 5.76
CA ILE A 223 -9.38 12.73 6.34
C ILE A 223 -9.22 14.26 6.48
N PRO A 224 -8.99 14.80 7.69
CA PRO A 224 -8.77 16.22 7.88
C PRO A 224 -7.50 16.70 7.17
N ARG A 225 -7.57 17.89 6.58
CA ARG A 225 -6.45 18.53 5.88
C ARG A 225 -5.39 19.05 6.86
N GLY A 226 -4.13 19.03 6.44
CA GLY A 226 -2.96 19.55 7.15
C GLY A 226 -2.36 18.63 8.22
N GLY A 227 -2.89 17.41 8.40
CA GLY A 227 -2.49 16.49 9.46
C GLY A 227 -1.61 15.32 9.02
N GLU A 228 -1.10 14.57 10.00
CA GLU A 228 -0.30 13.36 9.77
C GLU A 228 -1.06 12.29 8.98
N MET A 229 -2.39 12.23 9.14
CA MET A 229 -3.26 11.29 8.43
C MET A 229 -3.41 11.62 6.95
N GLU A 230 -3.57 12.90 6.59
CA GLU A 230 -3.62 13.31 5.18
C GLU A 230 -2.33 12.91 4.48
N ARG A 231 -1.19 13.21 5.13
CA ARG A 231 0.12 12.82 4.64
C ARG A 231 0.24 11.31 4.48
N LEU A 232 -0.10 10.51 5.48
CA LEU A 232 -0.01 9.06 5.40
C LEU A 232 -0.87 8.51 4.26
N PHE A 233 -2.11 8.98 4.11
CA PHE A 233 -2.98 8.56 3.02
C PHE A 233 -2.48 9.04 1.65
N ALA A 234 -1.91 10.24 1.54
CA ALA A 234 -1.32 10.74 0.31
C ALA A 234 -0.08 9.93 -0.09
N GLU A 235 0.75 9.51 0.87
CA GLU A 235 1.89 8.61 0.62
C GLU A 235 1.43 7.24 0.13
N ILE A 236 0.39 6.66 0.74
CA ILE A 236 -0.26 5.42 0.30
C ILE A 236 -0.76 5.58 -1.14
N LEU A 237 -1.49 6.66 -1.42
CA LEU A 237 -2.09 6.94 -2.72
C LEU A 237 -1.02 7.10 -3.80
N LEU A 238 0.05 7.85 -3.53
CA LEU A 238 1.15 8.06 -4.46
C LEU A 238 1.88 6.75 -4.77
N ASN A 239 2.21 5.97 -3.74
CA ASN A 239 2.88 4.68 -3.91
C ASN A 239 2.05 3.74 -4.79
N ASP A 240 0.75 3.63 -4.50
CA ASP A 240 -0.17 2.78 -5.25
C ASP A 240 -0.42 3.29 -6.68
N TYR A 241 -0.39 4.61 -6.89
CA TYR A 241 -0.56 5.20 -8.21
C TYR A 241 0.67 4.93 -9.09
N CYS A 242 1.88 5.07 -8.54
CA CYS A 242 3.11 4.69 -9.23
C CYS A 242 3.11 3.19 -9.55
N ALA A 243 2.66 2.35 -8.61
CA ALA A 243 2.50 0.91 -8.83
C ALA A 243 1.55 0.59 -9.99
N LEU A 244 0.41 1.29 -10.06
CA LEU A 244 -0.56 1.11 -11.13
C LEU A 244 0.05 1.50 -12.47
N TRP A 245 0.75 2.63 -12.51
CA TRP A 245 1.42 3.08 -13.73
C TRP A 245 2.48 2.07 -14.22
N GLU A 246 3.30 1.56 -13.30
CA GLU A 246 4.28 0.50 -13.59
C GLU A 246 3.58 -0.76 -14.12
N LEU A 247 2.49 -1.18 -13.47
CA LEU A 247 1.70 -2.33 -13.90
C LEU A 247 1.09 -2.20 -15.28
N LEU A 248 0.69 -1.00 -15.66
CA LEU A 248 0.12 -0.76 -16.97
C LEU A 248 1.17 -0.76 -18.08
N PHE A 249 2.39 -0.28 -17.81
CA PHE A 249 3.28 0.19 -18.88
C PHE A 249 4.74 -0.24 -18.81
N VAL A 250 5.20 -0.86 -17.72
CA VAL A 250 6.60 -1.24 -17.51
C VAL A 250 6.76 -2.76 -17.57
N SER A 251 7.43 -3.25 -18.62
CA SER A 251 7.74 -4.67 -18.85
C SER A 251 9.23 -4.97 -18.72
N ASN A 252 9.59 -6.26 -18.82
CA ASN A 252 10.97 -6.77 -18.82
C ASN A 252 11.71 -6.54 -17.50
N VAL A 253 10.97 -6.33 -16.43
CA VAL A 253 11.51 -6.33 -15.07
C VAL A 253 11.60 -7.80 -14.62
N ALA A 254 12.78 -8.20 -14.17
CA ALA A 254 13.00 -9.55 -13.69
C ALA A 254 12.25 -9.75 -12.37
N ASN A 255 11.39 -10.77 -12.32
CA ASN A 255 10.78 -11.20 -11.08
C ASN A 255 11.77 -11.91 -10.15
N GLU A 256 11.35 -12.18 -8.93
CA GLU A 256 12.09 -12.94 -7.91
C GLU A 256 12.50 -14.36 -8.37
N HIS A 257 11.93 -14.85 -9.48
CA HIS A 257 12.30 -16.11 -10.12
C HIS A 257 13.19 -15.95 -11.37
N GLY A 258 13.64 -14.72 -11.66
CA GLY A 258 14.49 -14.39 -12.81
C GLY A 258 13.79 -14.40 -14.17
N ARG A 259 12.45 -14.52 -14.20
CA ARG A 259 11.64 -14.41 -15.42
C ARG A 259 11.25 -12.96 -15.67
N GLN A 260 11.14 -12.57 -16.94
CA GLN A 260 10.67 -11.24 -17.34
C GLN A 260 9.15 -11.26 -17.48
N ASP A 261 8.45 -10.50 -16.64
CA ASP A 261 7.00 -10.32 -16.77
C ASP A 261 6.67 -9.15 -17.71
N LEU A 262 5.50 -9.25 -18.35
CA LEU A 262 4.95 -8.20 -19.21
C LEU A 262 3.97 -7.34 -18.41
N CYS A 263 3.93 -6.04 -18.72
CA CYS A 263 2.88 -5.16 -18.24
C CYS A 263 1.53 -5.48 -18.90
N VAL A 264 0.45 -4.89 -18.37
CA VAL A 264 -0.90 -5.05 -18.92
C VAL A 264 -0.95 -4.69 -20.41
N LEU A 265 -0.34 -3.57 -20.81
CA LEU A 265 -0.35 -3.15 -22.21
C LEU A 265 0.28 -4.20 -23.14
N ASP A 266 1.43 -4.75 -22.78
CA ASP A 266 2.12 -5.72 -23.62
C ASP A 266 1.35 -7.04 -23.70
N HIS A 267 0.79 -7.50 -22.57
CA HIS A 267 -0.12 -8.65 -22.57
C HIS A 267 -1.35 -8.44 -23.47
N TRP A 268 -1.93 -7.24 -23.44
CA TRP A 268 -3.09 -6.90 -24.25
C TRP A 268 -2.73 -6.78 -25.74
N ILE A 269 -1.53 -6.31 -26.06
CA ILE A 269 -0.98 -6.30 -27.43
C ILE A 269 -0.87 -7.74 -27.94
N ASP A 270 -0.21 -8.62 -27.18
CA ASP A 270 0.04 -10.01 -27.56
C ASP A 270 -1.27 -10.77 -27.81
N GLU A 271 -2.29 -10.50 -27.01
CA GLU A 271 -3.61 -11.13 -27.14
C GLU A 271 -4.62 -10.33 -27.98
N SER A 272 -4.18 -9.25 -28.64
CA SER A 272 -4.99 -8.41 -29.52
C SER A 272 -6.29 -7.92 -28.87
N TRP A 273 -6.19 -7.30 -27.69
CA TRP A 273 -7.35 -6.73 -26.98
C TRP A 273 -7.79 -5.41 -27.62
N GLN A 274 -9.11 -5.15 -27.68
CA GLN A 274 -9.64 -3.94 -28.33
C GLN A 274 -9.20 -2.64 -27.64
N GLY A 275 -8.90 -2.70 -26.33
CA GLY A 275 -8.48 -1.55 -25.52
C GLY A 275 -7.05 -1.06 -25.74
N VAL A 276 -6.22 -1.77 -26.53
CA VAL A 276 -4.79 -1.50 -26.70
C VAL A 276 -4.50 -0.08 -27.17
N ALA A 277 -5.21 0.42 -28.18
CA ALA A 277 -4.96 1.75 -28.73
C ALA A 277 -5.22 2.87 -27.70
N ALA A 278 -6.28 2.73 -26.92
CA ALA A 278 -6.63 3.69 -25.89
C ALA A 278 -5.68 3.61 -24.67
N LEU A 279 -5.24 2.40 -24.30
CA LEU A 279 -4.23 2.21 -23.25
C LEU A 279 -2.85 2.76 -23.68
N THR A 280 -2.48 2.61 -24.96
CA THR A 280 -1.28 3.22 -25.54
C THR A 280 -1.37 4.75 -25.49
N SER A 281 -2.52 5.32 -25.87
CA SER A 281 -2.74 6.77 -25.77
C SER A 281 -2.60 7.28 -24.33
N LEU A 282 -3.00 6.50 -23.32
CA LEU A 282 -2.81 6.87 -21.92
C LEU A 282 -1.32 6.87 -21.54
N LYS A 283 -0.56 5.85 -21.98
CA LYS A 283 0.90 5.75 -21.79
C LYS A 283 1.65 6.96 -22.37
N ASP A 284 1.24 7.41 -23.55
CA ASP A 284 1.89 8.52 -24.27
C ASP A 284 1.57 9.90 -23.69
N ASN A 285 0.59 9.98 -22.78
CA ASN A 285 0.16 11.22 -22.13
C ASN A 285 0.20 11.07 -20.60
N PRO A 286 1.39 10.86 -20.00
CA PRO A 286 1.56 10.89 -18.55
C PRO A 286 1.34 12.32 -18.01
N HIS A 287 1.06 12.43 -16.71
CA HIS A 287 1.12 13.72 -16.05
C HIS A 287 2.52 14.34 -16.22
N PRO A 288 2.66 15.64 -16.53
CA PRO A 288 3.97 16.27 -16.77
C PRO A 288 4.96 16.07 -15.61
N ASP A 289 4.46 16.09 -14.39
CA ASP A 289 5.28 15.93 -13.18
C ASP A 289 5.43 14.47 -12.70
N PHE A 290 4.85 13.49 -13.40
CA PHE A 290 4.85 12.08 -12.97
C PHE A 290 6.25 11.54 -12.58
N ARG A 291 7.27 11.86 -13.39
CA ARG A 291 8.66 11.46 -13.10
C ARG A 291 9.18 12.12 -11.83
N ARG A 292 8.89 13.40 -11.65
CA ARG A 292 9.29 14.16 -10.47
C ARG A 292 8.64 13.59 -9.21
N TRP A 293 7.36 13.23 -9.29
CA TRP A 293 6.64 12.58 -8.20
C TRP A 293 7.29 11.26 -7.79
N THR A 294 7.69 10.46 -8.79
CA THR A 294 8.35 9.17 -8.57
C THR A 294 9.74 9.35 -7.95
N ASP A 295 10.58 10.20 -8.54
CA ASP A 295 12.00 10.34 -8.17
C ASP A 295 12.22 11.16 -6.90
N GLU A 296 11.42 12.21 -6.68
CA GLU A 296 11.58 13.13 -5.56
C GLU A 296 10.75 12.74 -4.34
N VAL A 297 9.58 12.12 -4.54
CA VAL A 297 8.66 11.78 -3.45
C VAL A 297 8.62 10.28 -3.23
N ARG A 298 8.17 9.47 -4.20
CA ARG A 298 8.02 8.02 -3.98
C ARG A 298 9.35 7.40 -3.53
N ASN A 299 10.40 7.56 -4.31
CA ASN A 299 11.67 6.87 -4.11
C ASN A 299 12.52 7.43 -2.96
N LYS A 300 12.24 8.65 -2.49
CA LYS A 300 13.10 9.36 -1.53
C LYS A 300 12.44 9.62 -0.18
N VAL A 301 11.11 9.64 -0.16
CA VAL A 301 10.32 10.12 0.95
C VAL A 301 9.34 9.06 1.45
N THR A 302 8.80 8.21 0.58
CA THR A 302 7.72 7.30 0.95
C THR A 302 8.15 5.82 0.95
N ALA A 303 8.78 5.35 -0.14
CA ALA A 303 9.17 3.95 -0.35
C ALA A 303 10.58 3.65 0.16
N HIS A 304 11.54 4.53 -0.12
CA HIS A 304 12.87 4.48 0.49
C HIS A 304 13.13 5.83 1.15
N VAL A 305 13.00 5.87 2.48
CA VAL A 305 13.27 7.12 3.22
C VAL A 305 14.77 7.34 3.22
N ASP A 306 15.23 8.27 2.38
CA ASP A 306 16.65 8.60 2.29
C ASP A 306 17.13 9.19 3.63
N PRO A 307 18.16 8.63 4.27
CA PRO A 307 18.68 9.12 5.55
C PRO A 307 19.24 10.55 5.48
N ASP A 308 19.64 11.03 4.31
CA ASP A 308 20.29 12.32 4.12
C ASP A 308 19.33 13.45 3.71
N ILE A 309 18.09 13.11 3.32
CA ILE A 309 17.04 14.10 3.00
C ILE A 309 16.34 14.60 4.27
N PRO A 310 16.20 15.89 4.55
CA PRO A 310 15.55 16.34 5.78
C PRO A 310 14.13 15.79 5.99
N VAL A 311 13.74 15.51 7.24
CA VAL A 311 12.41 14.94 7.55
C VAL A 311 11.25 15.80 7.03
N TRP A 312 11.41 17.12 7.00
CA TRP A 312 10.40 18.04 6.50
C TRP A 312 10.23 18.01 4.98
N ALA A 313 11.19 17.45 4.23
CA ALA A 313 11.01 17.23 2.79
C ALA A 313 9.90 16.20 2.53
N ALA A 314 9.54 15.44 3.56
CA ALA A 314 8.42 14.52 3.56
C ALA A 314 7.07 15.17 3.91
N ASP A 315 7.05 16.48 4.15
CA ASP A 315 5.82 17.22 4.42
C ASP A 315 5.13 17.59 3.10
N LEU A 316 3.80 17.47 3.07
CA LEU A 316 3.00 17.65 1.85
C LEU A 316 3.21 19.03 1.20
N GLN A 317 3.48 20.08 1.98
CA GLN A 317 3.72 21.42 1.44
C GLN A 317 5.03 21.54 0.63
N ARG A 318 5.88 20.51 0.69
CA ARG A 318 7.16 20.44 -0.03
C ARG A 318 7.11 19.52 -1.24
N TRP A 319 6.01 18.79 -1.41
CA TRP A 319 5.85 17.94 -2.56
C TRP A 319 5.76 18.80 -3.83
N PRO A 320 6.26 18.31 -4.97
CA PRO A 320 6.13 18.98 -6.25
C PRO A 320 4.68 19.05 -6.75
N MET A 321 3.74 18.41 -6.03
CA MET A 321 2.31 18.34 -6.31
C MET A 321 1.52 18.57 -5.02
N THR A 322 0.29 19.04 -5.19
CA THR A 322 -0.70 19.03 -4.12
C THR A 322 -1.39 17.66 -4.02
N VAL A 323 -2.03 17.40 -2.88
CA VAL A 323 -2.86 16.20 -2.70
C VAL A 323 -4.02 16.20 -3.70
N ASP A 324 -4.58 17.36 -4.01
CA ASP A 324 -5.70 17.47 -4.94
C ASP A 324 -5.27 17.16 -6.38
N GLU A 325 -4.10 17.64 -6.83
CA GLU A 325 -3.52 17.26 -8.13
C GLU A 325 -3.28 15.74 -8.24
N LEU A 326 -2.80 15.11 -7.16
CA LEU A 326 -2.66 13.65 -7.12
C LEU A 326 -4.00 12.93 -7.26
N ILE A 327 -5.05 13.42 -6.58
CA ILE A 327 -6.39 12.84 -6.65
C ILE A 327 -7.00 13.04 -8.04
N GLU A 328 -6.86 14.22 -8.65
CA GLU A 328 -7.34 14.51 -10.00
C GLU A 328 -6.67 13.62 -11.04
N GLU A 329 -5.35 13.50 -10.99
CA GLU A 329 -4.58 12.65 -11.89
C GLU A 329 -4.96 11.17 -11.73
N LEU A 330 -5.16 10.73 -10.48
CA LEU A 330 -5.65 9.40 -10.22
C LEU A 330 -7.04 9.16 -10.83
N GLN A 331 -7.98 10.08 -10.61
CA GLN A 331 -9.33 9.97 -11.15
C GLN A 331 -9.30 9.90 -12.68
N ARG A 332 -8.44 10.70 -13.33
CA ARG A 332 -8.21 10.64 -14.78
C ARG A 332 -7.78 9.25 -15.23
N VAL A 333 -6.74 8.69 -14.61
CA VAL A 333 -6.21 7.36 -14.97
C VAL A 333 -7.23 6.26 -14.71
N VAL A 334 -7.83 6.23 -13.53
CA VAL A 334 -8.83 5.21 -13.15
C VAL A 334 -10.04 5.28 -14.07
N GLN A 335 -10.57 6.48 -14.36
CA GLN A 335 -11.68 6.64 -15.29
C GLN A 335 -11.32 6.18 -16.70
N ALA A 336 -10.11 6.51 -17.19
CA ALA A 336 -9.63 6.02 -18.47
C ALA A 336 -9.61 4.49 -18.51
N LEU A 337 -9.09 3.82 -17.47
CA LEU A 337 -9.09 2.35 -17.39
C LEU A 337 -10.50 1.76 -17.38
N PHE A 338 -11.44 2.38 -16.67
CA PHE A 338 -12.85 1.99 -16.70
C PHE A 338 -13.46 2.08 -18.10
N GLU A 339 -13.20 3.15 -18.84
CA GLU A 339 -13.73 3.26 -20.22
C GLU A 339 -13.02 2.30 -21.19
N ILE A 340 -11.70 2.16 -21.08
CA ILE A 340 -10.89 1.24 -21.88
C ILE A 340 -11.36 -0.21 -21.69
N SER A 341 -11.56 -0.63 -20.44
CA SER A 341 -11.98 -1.99 -20.11
C SER A 341 -13.36 -2.36 -20.66
N ARG A 342 -14.23 -1.39 -20.95
CA ARG A 342 -15.55 -1.65 -21.55
C ARG A 342 -15.48 -2.01 -23.03
N LEU A 343 -14.35 -1.74 -23.69
CA LEU A 343 -14.17 -1.99 -25.12
C LEU A 343 -14.01 -3.48 -25.45
N ASP A 344 -13.50 -4.30 -24.52
CA ASP A 344 -13.29 -5.73 -24.73
C ASP A 344 -14.09 -6.56 -23.72
N VAL A 345 -14.75 -7.63 -24.17
CA VAL A 345 -15.54 -8.50 -23.27
C VAL A 345 -14.66 -9.14 -22.19
N ARG A 346 -13.39 -9.43 -22.47
CA ARG A 346 -12.44 -10.06 -21.54
C ARG A 346 -12.14 -9.15 -20.35
N SER A 347 -11.85 -7.87 -20.60
CA SER A 347 -11.65 -6.86 -19.55
C SER A 347 -12.97 -6.41 -18.91
N LYS A 348 -14.03 -6.28 -19.71
CA LYS A 348 -15.34 -5.82 -19.25
C LYS A 348 -15.92 -6.74 -18.20
N LEU A 349 -15.69 -8.05 -18.29
CA LEU A 349 -16.14 -9.03 -17.31
C LEU A 349 -15.41 -8.91 -15.96
N ILE A 350 -14.25 -8.26 -15.92
CA ILE A 350 -13.45 -8.04 -14.71
C ILE A 350 -13.80 -6.67 -14.09
N VAL A 351 -14.10 -5.68 -14.93
CA VAL A 351 -14.35 -4.30 -14.53
C VAL A 351 -15.84 -3.97 -14.67
N ILE A 352 -16.66 -4.54 -13.78
CA ILE A 352 -18.11 -4.33 -13.79
C ILE A 352 -18.51 -3.41 -12.66
N PRO A 353 -19.15 -2.26 -12.95
CA PRO A 353 -19.69 -1.41 -11.90
C PRO A 353 -20.85 -2.14 -11.20
N PRO A 354 -21.00 -1.94 -9.89
CA PRO A 354 -22.15 -2.41 -9.16
C PRO A 354 -23.48 -1.97 -9.82
N GLN A 355 -24.40 -2.90 -10.14
CA GLN A 355 -25.76 -2.53 -10.54
C GLN A 355 -26.81 -3.07 -9.58
N GLU A 356 -27.64 -2.21 -9.04
CA GLU A 356 -28.75 -2.60 -8.18
C GLU A 356 -29.83 -3.37 -9.00
N LEU A 357 -30.06 -4.63 -8.64
CA LEU A 357 -31.04 -5.50 -9.31
C LEU A 357 -32.40 -5.44 -8.59
N LYS A 358 -33.39 -4.85 -9.27
CA LYS A 358 -34.84 -4.97 -8.97
C LYS A 358 -35.23 -4.61 -7.51
N GLY A 359 -34.67 -3.54 -6.94
CA GLY A 359 -35.11 -3.00 -5.64
C GLY A 359 -34.88 -3.93 -4.43
N LYS A 360 -34.12 -5.01 -4.63
CA LYS A 360 -33.45 -5.75 -3.56
C LYS A 360 -32.00 -5.34 -3.66
N ASN A 361 -31.34 -5.10 -2.53
CA ASN A 361 -29.93 -4.70 -2.40
C ASN A 361 -28.97 -5.78 -2.93
N ILE A 362 -29.10 -6.15 -4.20
CA ILE A 362 -28.28 -7.12 -4.90
C ILE A 362 -27.60 -6.34 -6.01
N VAL A 363 -26.30 -6.17 -5.86
CA VAL A 363 -25.44 -5.68 -6.92
C VAL A 363 -25.16 -6.82 -7.90
N GLY A 364 -25.75 -6.80 -9.09
CA GLY A 364 -25.50 -7.76 -10.16
C GLY A 364 -24.71 -7.18 -11.33
N LEU A 365 -24.18 -8.06 -12.17
CA LEU A 365 -23.52 -7.71 -13.42
C LEU A 365 -24.60 -7.43 -14.49
N SER A 366 -24.43 -6.37 -15.28
CA SER A 366 -25.42 -5.96 -16.29
C SER A 366 -25.84 -7.13 -17.20
N ASN A 367 -27.15 -7.38 -17.29
CA ASN A 367 -27.80 -8.39 -18.14
C ASN A 367 -27.53 -9.87 -17.84
N GLN A 368 -26.98 -10.21 -16.67
CA GLN A 368 -27.00 -11.60 -16.19
C GLN A 368 -27.87 -11.65 -14.93
N GLU A 369 -29.04 -12.29 -15.04
CA GLU A 369 -29.83 -12.63 -13.87
C GLU A 369 -28.95 -13.49 -12.95
N GLY A 370 -28.51 -12.91 -11.83
CA GLY A 370 -27.78 -13.64 -10.80
C GLY A 370 -28.66 -14.80 -10.34
N ARG A 371 -28.22 -16.04 -10.62
CA ARG A 371 -28.89 -17.23 -10.10
C ARG A 371 -28.86 -17.17 -8.56
N HIS A 372 -30.01 -17.39 -7.95
CA HIS A 372 -30.11 -17.62 -6.51
C HIS A 372 -29.25 -18.83 -6.12
N TRP A 373 -28.36 -18.67 -5.15
CA TRP A 373 -27.60 -19.76 -4.54
C TRP A 373 -28.46 -20.47 -3.48
N GLU A 374 -29.68 -20.87 -3.84
CA GLU A 374 -30.57 -21.68 -2.98
C GLU A 374 -31.09 -22.94 -3.68
N ASP A 375 -30.49 -23.33 -4.82
CA ASP A 375 -30.72 -24.65 -5.43
C ASP A 375 -29.47 -25.53 -5.28
N ASN A 376 -29.24 -26.03 -4.06
CA ASN A 376 -28.81 -27.40 -3.72
C ASN A 376 -28.74 -27.61 -2.20
#